data_AF-A0AAQ3W529-F1
#
_entry.id   AF-A0AAQ3W529-F1
#
_cell.length_a   1.000
_cell.length_b   1.000
_cell.length_c   1.000
_cell.angle_alpha   90.00
_cell.angle_beta   90.00
_cell.angle_gamma   90.00
#
_symmetry.space_group_name_H-M   'P 1'
#
loop_
_entity.id
_entity.type
_entity.pdbx_description
1 polymer ?
#
loop_
_entity_poly.entity_id
_entity_poly.type
_entity_poly.pdbx_seq_one_letter_code
_entity_poly.pdbx_strand_id
1 'polypeptide(L)'
;MQTSLPYTGTSYYGFELNKADFIVKSESYQTETAKMSRMTVQFFFIKSGSGKIQINNQEYLVRKGSVLWLFSYHVYQFVEIYEEIQVITFDLSLNVLMLSSLTTRSVDQHMNFFEYWDTPALDCEEKDFYYLRTIFTHALKEYEQQERLYDLSLLADLYQVIVWFERTARYHWNREKPIREMSSKILLYLHFHYREDLSLNEVADKFKSTSQTINRGLKKLTGKTFVENLVEVRINNALAMLKFEELDVAFIADFVGYRSVPSFNKQFKAMTGYSPTEVKKIRSTDKKLNSFRFQNSLPFEIYNYIHQHYSEAISLQTAAKYFYSSPTKIDQIVLNEFSMTFNALVEYNRMLFARSLLLSSSRKISEIAEACGYQSIRTFNRNFLAFWGNTPRKYKELLMKKKKLG
;
A
#
# COMPACT_ATOMS: atom_id res chain seq x y z
N MET A 1 -20.55 -6.98 19.45
CA MET A 1 -20.59 -7.02 17.97
C MET A 1 -19.92 -5.76 17.44
N GLN A 2 -18.60 -5.81 17.25
CA GLN A 2 -17.79 -4.69 16.77
C GLN A 2 -17.83 -4.66 15.24
N THR A 3 -18.40 -3.60 14.68
CA THR A 3 -18.32 -3.27 13.25
C THR A 3 -16.98 -2.59 12.97
N SER A 4 -15.90 -3.35 12.93
CA SER A 4 -14.65 -2.96 12.27
C SER A 4 -14.52 -3.82 11.02
N LEU A 5 -14.74 -3.23 9.85
CA LEU A 5 -14.45 -3.91 8.58
C LEU A 5 -12.92 -4.06 8.51
N PRO A 6 -12.35 -5.27 8.61
CA PRO A 6 -10.92 -5.44 8.45
C PRO A 6 -10.65 -5.22 6.96
N TYR A 7 -10.11 -4.04 6.58
CA TYR A 7 -9.35 -3.77 5.34
C TYR A 7 -8.81 -2.35 5.17
N THR A 8 -8.67 -1.59 6.26
CA THR A 8 -8.75 -0.14 6.13
C THR A 8 -7.49 0.68 6.42
N GLY A 9 -6.32 0.27 5.91
CA GLY A 9 -5.11 1.11 5.71
C GLY A 9 -5.40 2.57 5.39
N THR A 10 -5.30 3.55 6.30
CA THR A 10 -5.89 4.90 6.09
C THR A 10 -5.22 5.78 5.05
N SER A 11 -4.10 5.35 4.47
CA SER A 11 -3.54 6.07 3.34
C SER A 11 -2.70 5.16 2.44
N TYR A 12 -2.75 5.39 1.12
CA TYR A 12 -2.04 4.68 0.07
C TYR A 12 -0.85 5.51 -0.41
N TYR A 13 -0.80 6.80 -0.02
CA TYR A 13 0.29 7.73 -0.28
C TYR A 13 0.73 8.57 0.95
N GLY A 14 0.00 8.48 2.07
CA GLY A 14 0.34 9.09 3.35
C GLY A 14 0.99 8.09 4.31
N PHE A 15 2.05 8.53 4.97
CA PHE A 15 2.73 7.85 6.08
C PHE A 15 1.90 7.88 7.39
N GLU A 16 0.60 8.15 7.34
CA GLU A 16 -0.30 8.08 8.49
C GLU A 16 -0.90 6.68 8.62
N LEU A 17 -0.29 5.89 9.50
CA LEU A 17 -0.81 4.60 9.94
C LEU A 17 -1.94 4.81 10.94
N ASN A 18 -3.11 4.21 10.68
CA ASN A 18 -4.17 4.17 11.67
C ASN A 18 -4.08 2.93 12.55
N LYS A 19 -4.73 3.03 13.72
CA LYS A 19 -4.92 1.89 14.63
C LYS A 19 -5.59 0.69 13.96
N ALA A 20 -6.38 0.91 12.90
CA ALA A 20 -7.07 -0.13 12.14
C ALA A 20 -6.16 -0.87 11.13
N ASP A 21 -4.92 -0.42 10.96
CA ASP A 21 -4.01 -0.88 9.92
C ASP A 21 -3.10 -2.00 10.39
N PHE A 22 -3.00 -2.15 11.72
CA PHE A 22 -2.32 -3.22 12.43
C PHE A 22 -3.26 -3.84 13.43
N ILE A 23 -3.27 -5.15 13.51
CA ILE A 23 -3.87 -5.87 14.62
C ILE A 23 -2.88 -6.95 15.04
N VAL A 24 -2.33 -6.81 16.24
CA VAL A 24 -1.47 -7.84 16.83
C VAL A 24 -2.26 -8.55 17.91
N LYS A 25 -2.29 -9.89 17.86
CA LYS A 25 -3.03 -10.71 18.82
C LYS A 25 -2.19 -11.90 19.27
N SER A 26 -2.46 -12.37 20.49
CA SER A 26 -2.12 -13.72 20.90
C SER A 26 -3.37 -14.58 20.79
N GLU A 27 -3.28 -15.71 20.09
CA GLU A 27 -4.37 -16.66 19.90
C GLU A 27 -3.90 -18.06 20.31
N SER A 28 -4.84 -18.92 20.73
CA SER A 28 -4.57 -20.34 20.97
C SER A 28 -5.57 -21.22 20.24
N TYR A 29 -5.07 -22.36 19.73
CA TYR A 29 -5.85 -23.32 18.97
C TYR A 29 -5.68 -24.70 19.60
N GLN A 30 -6.79 -25.27 20.06
CA GLN A 30 -6.87 -26.58 20.70
C GLN A 30 -7.61 -27.62 19.84
N THR A 31 -8.40 -27.16 18.87
CA THR A 31 -9.18 -27.99 17.97
C THR A 31 -9.08 -27.47 16.53
N GLU A 32 -9.50 -28.31 15.58
CA GLU A 32 -9.61 -27.95 14.18
C GLU A 32 -10.45 -26.68 13.97
N THR A 33 -10.08 -25.90 12.96
CA THR A 33 -10.77 -24.64 12.64
C THR A 33 -11.54 -24.77 11.34
N ALA A 34 -12.63 -24.02 11.20
CA ALA A 34 -13.30 -23.88 9.92
C ALA A 34 -12.38 -23.16 8.90
N LYS A 35 -12.53 -23.50 7.61
CA LYS A 35 -11.90 -22.76 6.50
C LYS A 35 -12.15 -21.28 6.64
N MET A 36 -11.05 -20.52 6.60
CA MET A 36 -11.08 -19.08 6.64
C MET A 36 -10.21 -18.49 5.52
N SER A 37 -10.67 -17.37 5.01
CA SER A 37 -9.86 -16.47 4.19
C SER A 37 -9.97 -15.11 4.84
N ARG A 38 -8.83 -14.47 5.08
CA ARG A 38 -8.84 -13.07 5.46
C ARG A 38 -8.67 -12.26 4.23
N MET A 39 -9.32 -11.10 4.25
CA MET A 39 -8.89 -10.09 3.32
C MET A 39 -7.43 -9.76 3.70
N THR A 40 -7.03 -9.66 4.98
CA THR A 40 -5.73 -9.09 5.42
C THR A 40 -4.52 -9.93 5.09
N VAL A 41 -3.37 -9.26 5.03
CA VAL A 41 -2.08 -9.94 5.10
C VAL A 41 -1.86 -10.27 6.57
N GLN A 42 -1.40 -11.48 6.85
CA GLN A 42 -1.19 -11.94 8.21
C GLN A 42 0.14 -12.65 8.33
N PHE A 43 0.90 -12.29 9.36
CA PHE A 43 1.99 -13.13 9.82
C PHE A 43 1.56 -13.94 11.03
N PHE A 44 1.90 -15.22 11.05
CA PHE A 44 1.72 -16.08 12.21
C PHE A 44 3.11 -16.42 12.75
N PHE A 45 3.30 -16.34 14.06
CA PHE A 45 4.46 -16.90 14.72
C PHE A 45 4.03 -17.93 15.77
N ILE A 46 4.29 -19.21 15.50
CA ILE A 46 3.93 -20.32 16.39
C ILE A 46 4.93 -20.35 17.56
N LYS A 47 4.51 -19.84 18.72
CA LYS A 47 5.33 -19.77 19.94
C LYS A 47 5.53 -21.15 20.59
N SER A 48 4.52 -22.01 20.52
CA SER A 48 4.52 -23.37 21.05
C SER A 48 3.42 -24.22 20.40
N GLY A 49 3.49 -25.52 20.59
CA GLY A 49 2.55 -26.49 20.04
C GLY A 49 2.94 -27.00 18.67
N SER A 50 2.10 -27.87 18.11
CA SER A 50 2.31 -28.49 16.81
C SER A 50 1.00 -29.03 16.22
N GLY A 51 0.96 -29.11 14.90
CA GLY A 51 -0.20 -29.58 14.16
C GLY A 51 0.00 -29.51 12.65
N LYS A 52 -1.10 -29.64 11.91
CA LYS A 52 -1.15 -29.42 10.47
C LYS A 52 -2.09 -28.26 10.15
N ILE A 53 -1.61 -27.37 9.30
CA ILE A 53 -2.43 -26.34 8.67
C ILE A 53 -2.57 -26.67 7.19
N GLN A 54 -3.79 -26.63 6.69
CA GLN A 54 -4.05 -26.69 5.27
C GLN A 54 -4.18 -25.26 4.73
N ILE A 55 -3.42 -24.91 3.71
CA ILE A 55 -3.46 -23.62 3.01
C ILE A 55 -3.63 -23.91 1.52
N ASN A 56 -4.69 -23.38 0.91
CA ASN A 56 -5.02 -23.59 -0.50
C ASN A 56 -5.05 -25.07 -0.93
N ASN A 57 -5.62 -25.91 -0.05
CA ASN A 57 -5.69 -27.38 -0.12
C ASN A 57 -4.34 -28.13 0.00
N GLN A 58 -3.23 -27.43 0.21
CA GLN A 58 -1.94 -28.04 0.52
C GLN A 58 -1.72 -28.08 2.03
N GLU A 59 -1.23 -29.19 2.56
CA GLU A 59 -0.94 -29.34 3.98
C GLU A 59 0.49 -28.96 4.32
N TYR A 60 0.65 -28.26 5.43
CA TYR A 60 1.93 -27.85 6.00
C TYR A 60 1.97 -28.29 7.45
N LEU A 61 3.06 -28.93 7.86
CA LEU A 61 3.34 -29.17 9.27
C LEU A 61 3.72 -27.83 9.92
N VAL A 62 3.11 -27.54 11.05
CA VAL A 62 3.45 -26.37 11.87
C VAL A 62 3.85 -26.82 13.27
N ARG A 63 4.83 -26.13 13.83
CA ARG A 63 5.42 -26.42 15.13
C ARG A 63 5.97 -25.13 15.74
N LYS A 64 6.45 -25.21 16.98
CA LYS A 64 7.24 -24.14 17.60
C LYS A 64 8.30 -23.61 16.62
N GLY A 65 8.24 -22.31 16.34
CA GLY A 65 9.15 -21.62 15.42
C GLY A 65 8.70 -21.58 13.97
N SER A 66 7.57 -22.20 13.62
CA SER A 66 6.96 -21.97 12.32
C SER A 66 6.46 -20.53 12.21
N VAL A 67 6.80 -19.87 11.10
CA VAL A 67 6.33 -18.56 10.71
C VAL A 67 5.52 -18.71 9.43
N LEU A 68 4.31 -18.16 9.40
CA LEU A 68 3.50 -18.13 8.19
C LEU A 68 3.30 -16.71 7.69
N TRP A 69 3.24 -16.55 6.37
CA TRP A 69 2.88 -15.30 5.70
C TRP A 69 1.70 -15.53 4.77
N LEU A 70 0.51 -15.14 5.24
CA LEU A 70 -0.77 -15.36 4.57
C LEU A 70 -1.24 -14.07 3.89
N PHE A 71 -1.93 -14.23 2.76
CA PHE A 71 -2.39 -13.16 1.87
C PHE A 71 -3.87 -13.35 1.59
N SER A 72 -4.49 -12.34 0.96
CA SER A 72 -5.92 -12.36 0.62
C SER A 72 -6.37 -13.55 -0.24
N TYR A 73 -5.46 -14.19 -0.99
CA TYR A 73 -5.73 -15.37 -1.82
C TYR A 73 -5.44 -16.70 -1.11
N HIS A 74 -5.01 -16.67 0.16
CA HIS A 74 -4.80 -17.86 0.97
C HIS A 74 -6.08 -18.21 1.72
N VAL A 75 -6.65 -19.37 1.42
CA VAL A 75 -7.70 -20.01 2.23
C VAL A 75 -7.05 -21.05 3.12
N TYR A 76 -7.23 -20.96 4.43
CA TYR A 76 -6.54 -21.83 5.37
C TYR A 76 -7.43 -22.35 6.50
N GLN A 77 -7.01 -23.46 7.11
CA GLN A 77 -7.59 -24.04 8.31
C GLN A 77 -6.56 -24.93 9.02
N PHE A 78 -6.56 -24.94 10.35
CA PHE A 78 -5.93 -26.01 11.11
C PHE A 78 -6.79 -27.27 10.97
N VAL A 79 -6.20 -28.33 10.41
CA VAL A 79 -6.87 -29.61 10.12
C VAL A 79 -6.52 -30.69 11.13
N GLU A 80 -5.38 -30.57 11.81
CA GLU A 80 -4.99 -31.45 12.92
C GLU A 80 -4.20 -30.62 13.95
N ILE A 81 -4.47 -30.83 15.23
CA ILE A 81 -3.73 -30.21 16.33
C ILE A 81 -3.23 -31.32 17.25
N TYR A 82 -1.91 -31.46 17.34
CA TYR A 82 -1.29 -32.49 18.18
C TYR A 82 -1.02 -31.98 19.59
N GLU A 83 -0.59 -30.71 19.67
CA GLU A 83 -0.33 -29.99 20.91
C GLU A 83 -0.93 -28.59 20.77
N GLU A 84 -1.47 -28.02 21.85
CA GLU A 84 -2.07 -26.68 21.82
C GLU A 84 -1.13 -25.65 21.16
N ILE A 85 -1.60 -25.10 20.04
CA ILE A 85 -0.85 -24.14 19.24
C ILE A 85 -1.08 -22.76 19.85
N GLN A 86 -0.02 -22.13 20.34
CA GLN A 86 -0.04 -20.73 20.75
C GLN A 86 0.64 -19.89 19.68
N VAL A 87 -0.07 -18.89 19.15
CA VAL A 87 0.40 -18.06 18.06
C VAL A 87 0.29 -16.58 18.42
N ILE A 88 1.28 -15.80 17.98
CA ILE A 88 1.13 -14.36 17.87
C ILE A 88 0.87 -14.04 16.41
N THR A 89 -0.25 -13.39 16.11
CA THR A 89 -0.61 -12.95 14.76
C THR A 89 -0.33 -11.47 14.60
N PHE A 90 0.20 -11.10 13.44
CA PHE A 90 0.41 -9.73 13.02
C PHE A 90 -0.41 -9.51 11.74
N ASP A 91 -1.62 -8.97 11.90
CA ASP A 91 -2.52 -8.67 10.78
C ASP A 91 -2.29 -7.25 10.29
N LEU A 92 -2.20 -7.06 8.98
CA LEU A 92 -2.06 -5.76 8.37
C LEU A 92 -2.83 -5.64 7.06
N SER A 93 -3.17 -4.41 6.71
CA SER A 93 -3.71 -4.14 5.37
C SER A 93 -2.61 -4.26 4.31
N LEU A 94 -2.98 -4.66 3.09
CA LEU A 94 -2.03 -4.74 1.96
C LEU A 94 -1.31 -3.40 1.70
N ASN A 95 -1.97 -2.26 2.00
CA ASN A 95 -1.38 -0.93 1.86
C ASN A 95 -0.11 -0.77 2.71
N VAL A 96 -0.13 -1.25 3.96
CA VAL A 96 1.03 -1.18 4.86
C VAL A 96 2.20 -2.00 4.31
N LEU A 97 1.91 -3.16 3.71
CA LEU A 97 2.93 -3.97 3.05
C LEU A 97 3.50 -3.27 1.80
N MET A 98 2.67 -2.55 1.04
CA MET A 98 3.16 -1.78 -0.10
C MET A 98 3.99 -0.57 0.36
N LEU A 99 3.59 0.10 1.45
CA LEU A 99 4.39 1.15 2.07
C LEU A 99 5.73 0.63 2.58
N SER A 100 5.81 -0.63 3.02
CA SER A 100 7.07 -1.25 3.43
C SER A 100 8.04 -1.56 2.27
N SER A 101 7.60 -1.39 1.03
CA SER A 101 8.45 -1.59 -0.15
C SER A 101 9.10 -0.29 -0.65
N LEU A 102 9.57 0.60 0.26
CA LEU A 102 10.02 2.00 0.08
C LEU A 102 11.03 2.34 -1.04
N THR A 103 11.34 1.44 -1.97
CA THR A 103 11.95 1.79 -3.26
C THR A 103 11.28 1.05 -4.41
N THR A 104 11.11 1.68 -5.57
CA THR A 104 10.64 1.01 -6.80
C THR A 104 11.48 -0.22 -7.15
N ARG A 105 12.76 -0.24 -6.76
CA ARG A 105 13.67 -1.38 -6.92
C ARG A 105 13.33 -2.57 -6.02
N SER A 106 12.69 -2.35 -4.85
CA SER A 106 12.18 -3.41 -3.98
C SER A 106 10.78 -3.90 -4.36
N VAL A 107 9.94 -3.05 -4.98
CA VAL A 107 8.59 -3.45 -5.43
C VAL A 107 8.67 -4.56 -6.48
N ASP A 108 9.47 -4.40 -7.54
CA ASP A 108 9.62 -5.45 -8.56
C ASP A 108 10.22 -6.73 -7.96
N GLN A 109 11.11 -6.62 -6.98
CA GLN A 109 11.70 -7.79 -6.30
C GLN A 109 10.70 -8.50 -5.37
N HIS A 110 9.85 -7.76 -4.65
CA HIS A 110 8.77 -8.31 -3.83
C HIS A 110 7.65 -8.90 -4.71
N MET A 111 7.29 -8.24 -5.81
CA MET A 111 6.27 -8.76 -6.74
C MET A 111 6.75 -10.04 -7.44
N ASN A 112 8.03 -10.08 -7.84
CA ASN A 112 8.66 -11.33 -8.28
C ASN A 112 8.64 -12.39 -7.17
N PHE A 113 8.94 -12.01 -5.91
CA PHE A 113 8.86 -12.96 -4.79
C PHE A 113 7.49 -13.67 -4.72
N PHE A 114 6.37 -13.00 -4.98
CA PHE A 114 5.04 -13.64 -4.97
C PHE A 114 4.70 -14.46 -6.22
N GLU A 115 5.31 -14.16 -7.37
CA GLU A 115 5.14 -14.96 -8.59
C GLU A 115 5.90 -16.30 -8.50
N TYR A 116 6.96 -16.33 -7.69
CA TYR A 116 7.89 -17.43 -7.59
C TYR A 116 7.71 -18.22 -6.27
N TRP A 117 7.57 -17.58 -5.11
CA TRP A 117 7.47 -18.25 -3.82
C TRP A 117 6.03 -18.61 -3.46
N ASP A 118 5.82 -19.90 -3.18
CA ASP A 118 4.50 -20.48 -2.89
C ASP A 118 4.45 -21.24 -1.57
N THR A 119 5.49 -21.12 -0.73
CA THR A 119 5.49 -21.76 0.57
C THR A 119 5.12 -20.71 1.63
N PRO A 120 3.83 -20.61 2.01
CA PRO A 120 3.39 -19.63 2.99
C PRO A 120 3.92 -19.92 4.40
N ALA A 121 4.55 -21.08 4.65
CA ALA A 121 5.04 -21.52 5.95
C ALA A 121 6.55 -21.82 5.90
N LEU A 122 7.29 -21.28 6.85
CA LEU A 122 8.72 -21.50 7.03
C LEU A 122 9.00 -21.88 8.48
N ASP A 123 9.98 -22.75 8.70
CA ASP A 123 10.48 -23.04 10.04
C ASP A 123 11.76 -22.26 10.32
N CYS A 124 11.85 -21.63 11.49
CA CYS A 124 13.06 -20.93 11.89
C CYS A 124 14.08 -21.87 12.55
N GLU A 125 15.36 -21.54 12.42
CA GLU A 125 16.41 -22.15 13.23
C GLU A 125 16.31 -21.69 14.70
N GLU A 126 17.03 -22.35 15.60
CA GLU A 126 16.98 -22.04 17.03
C GLU A 126 17.37 -20.58 17.36
N LYS A 127 18.42 -20.05 16.71
CA LYS A 127 18.84 -18.65 16.88
C LYS A 127 17.75 -17.66 16.45
N ASP A 128 17.05 -17.99 15.37
CA ASP A 128 16.02 -17.15 14.77
C ASP A 128 14.73 -17.19 15.60
N PHE A 129 14.46 -18.31 16.27
CA PHE A 129 13.31 -18.45 17.16
C PHE A 129 13.31 -17.37 18.25
N TYR A 130 14.43 -17.18 18.94
CA TYR A 130 14.52 -16.19 20.01
C TYR A 130 14.39 -14.76 19.48
N TYR A 131 14.99 -14.48 18.32
CA TYR A 131 14.87 -13.20 17.63
C TYR A 131 13.41 -12.89 17.26
N LEU A 132 12.77 -13.79 16.52
CA LEU A 132 11.37 -13.64 16.10
C LEU A 132 10.43 -13.57 17.32
N ARG A 133 10.63 -14.42 18.34
CA ARG A 133 9.84 -14.35 19.58
C ARG A 133 9.93 -12.97 20.21
N THR A 134 11.12 -12.36 20.22
CA THR A 134 11.32 -11.01 20.77
C THR A 134 10.51 -9.99 19.97
N ILE A 135 10.61 -10.03 18.64
CA ILE A 135 9.87 -9.11 17.75
C ILE A 135 8.36 -9.25 17.93
N PHE A 136 7.82 -10.46 17.81
CA PHE A 136 6.37 -10.67 17.91
C PHE A 136 5.83 -10.35 19.31
N THR A 137 6.58 -10.65 20.37
CA THR A 137 6.17 -10.30 21.74
C THR A 137 6.24 -8.79 21.97
N HIS A 138 7.26 -8.12 21.42
CA HIS A 138 7.37 -6.67 21.46
C HIS A 138 6.22 -6.00 20.72
N ALA A 139 5.92 -6.45 19.50
CA ALA A 139 4.79 -5.97 18.71
C ALA A 139 3.45 -6.13 19.44
N LEU A 140 3.23 -7.29 20.09
CA LEU A 140 2.02 -7.51 20.88
C LEU A 140 1.92 -6.50 22.02
N LYS A 141 3.00 -6.28 22.75
CA LYS A 141 3.06 -5.31 23.85
C LYS A 141 2.83 -3.88 23.38
N GLU A 142 3.49 -3.46 22.29
CA GLU A 142 3.31 -2.13 21.70
C GLU A 142 1.86 -1.89 21.28
N TYR A 143 1.22 -2.90 20.68
CA TYR A 143 -0.18 -2.83 20.28
C TYR A 143 -1.15 -2.76 21.47
N GLU A 144 -0.87 -3.48 22.56
CA GLU A 144 -1.66 -3.48 23.79
C GLU A 144 -1.52 -2.17 24.58
N GLN A 145 -0.29 -1.65 24.69
CA GLN A 145 0.02 -0.47 25.51
C GLN A 145 -0.28 0.85 24.79
N GLN A 146 -0.13 0.87 23.46
CA GLN A 146 -0.35 2.05 22.63
C GLN A 146 0.39 3.31 23.13
N GLU A 147 1.64 3.14 23.58
CA GLU A 147 2.48 4.26 23.98
C GLU A 147 2.78 5.20 22.79
N ARG A 148 3.37 6.37 23.07
CA ARG A 148 3.66 7.35 22.03
C ARG A 148 4.58 6.73 20.96
N LEU A 149 4.14 6.80 19.69
CA LEU A 149 4.84 6.24 18.51
C LEU A 149 4.82 4.70 18.40
N TYR A 150 3.89 4.00 19.07
CA TYR A 150 3.79 2.55 18.98
C TYR A 150 3.58 2.04 17.53
N ASP A 151 2.92 2.83 16.68
CA ASP A 151 2.71 2.54 15.26
C ASP A 151 4.02 2.47 14.46
N LEU A 152 4.97 3.37 14.75
CA LEU A 152 6.33 3.31 14.18
C LEU A 152 7.11 2.09 14.72
N SER A 153 6.88 1.75 15.98
CA SER A 153 7.46 0.55 16.62
C SER A 153 6.98 -0.73 15.93
N LEU A 154 5.67 -0.85 15.72
CA LEU A 154 5.03 -1.95 14.98
C LEU A 154 5.55 -2.05 13.55
N LEU A 155 5.76 -0.92 12.86
CA LEU A 155 6.38 -0.94 11.55
C LEU A 155 7.79 -1.55 11.59
N ALA A 156 8.63 -1.07 12.52
CA ALA A 156 10.00 -1.56 12.63
C ALA A 156 10.03 -3.07 12.88
N ASP A 157 9.14 -3.57 13.72
CA ASP A 157 8.95 -5.01 13.95
C ASP A 157 8.50 -5.75 12.68
N LEU A 158 7.50 -5.22 11.97
CA LEU A 158 7.03 -5.79 10.70
C LEU A 158 8.16 -5.89 9.67
N TYR A 159 8.96 -4.83 9.50
CA TYR A 159 10.08 -4.85 8.56
C TYR A 159 11.09 -5.94 8.89
N GLN A 160 11.37 -6.14 10.18
CA GLN A 160 12.26 -7.21 10.61
C GLN A 160 11.72 -8.59 10.25
N VAL A 161 10.40 -8.82 10.45
CA VAL A 161 9.74 -10.08 10.08
C VAL A 161 9.77 -10.30 8.56
N ILE A 162 9.42 -9.28 7.76
CA ILE A 162 9.46 -9.36 6.29
C ILE A 162 10.88 -9.71 5.81
N VAL A 163 11.88 -8.99 6.31
CA VAL A 163 13.29 -9.20 5.92
C VAL A 163 13.75 -10.60 6.28
N TRP A 164 13.40 -11.10 7.48
CA TRP A 164 13.71 -12.47 7.86
C TRP A 164 13.04 -13.47 6.91
N PHE A 165 11.73 -13.33 6.69
CA PHE A 165 10.97 -14.27 5.87
C PHE A 165 11.49 -14.34 4.44
N GLU A 166 11.71 -13.20 3.79
CA GLU A 166 12.21 -13.16 2.42
C GLU A 166 13.62 -13.77 2.29
N ARG A 167 14.51 -13.51 3.25
CA ARG A 167 15.88 -14.06 3.24
C ARG A 167 15.85 -15.57 3.43
N THR A 168 15.07 -16.06 4.38
CA THR A 168 14.93 -17.49 4.66
C THR A 168 14.28 -18.21 3.48
N ALA A 169 13.22 -17.63 2.90
CA ALA A 169 12.59 -18.15 1.69
C ALA A 169 13.58 -18.23 0.51
N ARG A 170 14.38 -17.19 0.26
CA ARG A 170 15.40 -17.20 -0.79
C ARG A 170 16.51 -18.22 -0.53
N TYR A 171 16.90 -18.44 0.73
CA TYR A 171 17.89 -19.45 1.08
C TYR A 171 17.37 -20.86 0.83
N HIS A 172 16.12 -21.13 1.22
CA HIS A 172 15.43 -22.40 0.99
C HIS A 172 14.79 -22.51 -0.39
N TRP A 173 15.09 -21.57 -1.30
CA TRP A 173 14.58 -21.58 -2.66
C TRP A 173 15.07 -22.83 -3.39
N ASN A 174 14.22 -23.86 -3.39
CA ASN A 174 14.42 -25.02 -4.26
C ASN A 174 13.89 -24.66 -5.66
N ARG A 175 14.61 -25.05 -6.71
CA ARG A 175 14.15 -24.80 -8.10
C ARG A 175 12.89 -25.60 -8.46
N GLU A 176 12.52 -26.57 -7.63
CA GLU A 176 11.26 -27.31 -7.75
C GLU A 176 10.11 -26.48 -7.20
N LYS A 177 9.30 -25.91 -8.11
CA LYS A 177 8.11 -25.16 -7.74
C LYS A 177 7.07 -26.11 -7.10
N PRO A 178 6.46 -25.75 -5.96
CA PRO A 178 5.31 -26.48 -5.45
C PRO A 178 4.21 -26.58 -6.52
N ILE A 179 3.59 -27.75 -6.63
CA ILE A 179 2.50 -27.95 -7.59
C ILE A 179 1.24 -27.31 -7.01
N ARG A 180 0.97 -26.05 -7.36
CA ARG A 180 -0.32 -25.42 -7.05
C ARG A 180 -1.47 -26.19 -7.70
N GLU A 181 -2.48 -26.52 -6.91
CA GLU A 181 -3.76 -26.98 -7.45
C GLU A 181 -4.35 -25.94 -8.41
N MET A 182 -5.10 -26.40 -9.41
CA MET A 182 -5.69 -25.55 -10.44
C MET A 182 -6.56 -24.43 -9.86
N SER A 183 -7.40 -24.74 -8.88
CA SER A 183 -8.25 -23.77 -8.19
C SER A 183 -7.45 -22.67 -7.48
N SER A 184 -6.31 -23.02 -6.88
CA SER A 184 -5.42 -22.07 -6.20
C SER A 184 -4.72 -21.16 -7.21
N LYS A 185 -4.30 -21.68 -8.37
CA LYS A 185 -3.77 -20.87 -9.48
C LYS A 185 -4.80 -19.88 -10.02
N ILE A 186 -6.05 -20.32 -10.19
CA ILE A 186 -7.13 -19.49 -10.69
C ILE A 186 -7.50 -18.41 -9.67
N LEU A 187 -7.58 -18.76 -8.38
CA LEU A 187 -7.84 -17.77 -7.33
C LEU A 187 -6.75 -16.69 -7.34
N LEU A 188 -5.47 -17.08 -7.37
CA LEU A 188 -4.36 -16.14 -7.48
C LEU A 188 -4.46 -15.28 -8.74
N TYR A 189 -4.82 -15.88 -9.88
CA TYR A 189 -5.03 -15.16 -11.13
C TYR A 189 -6.10 -14.06 -10.99
N LEU A 190 -7.22 -14.36 -10.32
CA LEU A 190 -8.25 -13.35 -10.05
C LEU A 190 -7.70 -12.19 -9.21
N HIS A 191 -6.84 -12.45 -8.22
CA HIS A 191 -6.23 -11.40 -7.40
C HIS A 191 -5.27 -10.49 -8.17
N PHE A 192 -4.60 -10.97 -9.23
CA PHE A 192 -3.71 -10.15 -10.05
C PHE A 192 -4.39 -9.49 -11.26
N HIS A 193 -5.41 -10.15 -11.82
CA HIS A 193 -6.05 -9.73 -13.06
C HIS A 193 -7.48 -9.18 -12.86
N TYR A 194 -7.92 -8.92 -11.62
CA TYR A 194 -9.31 -8.50 -11.33
C TYR A 194 -9.78 -7.27 -12.12
N ARG A 195 -8.87 -6.38 -12.53
CA ARG A 195 -9.19 -5.16 -13.28
C ARG A 195 -9.58 -5.45 -14.73
N GLU A 196 -9.12 -6.58 -15.27
CA GLU A 196 -9.40 -7.00 -16.63
C GLU A 196 -10.86 -7.41 -16.77
N ASP A 197 -11.34 -7.38 -18.01
CA ASP A 197 -12.65 -7.88 -18.37
C ASP A 197 -12.61 -9.42 -18.46
N LEU A 198 -12.76 -10.06 -17.30
CA LEU A 198 -12.63 -11.52 -17.17
C LEU A 198 -13.99 -12.21 -17.27
N SER A 199 -14.19 -13.04 -18.29
CA SER A 199 -15.26 -14.04 -18.30
C SER A 199 -14.78 -15.41 -17.82
N LEU A 200 -15.71 -16.20 -17.25
CA LEU A 200 -15.41 -17.57 -16.82
C LEU A 200 -14.93 -18.46 -17.99
N ASN A 201 -15.46 -18.26 -19.20
CA ASN A 201 -15.08 -19.05 -20.36
C ASN A 201 -13.65 -18.73 -20.82
N GLU A 202 -13.27 -17.45 -20.88
CA GLU A 202 -11.90 -17.06 -21.24
C GLU A 202 -10.88 -17.60 -20.23
N VAL A 203 -11.22 -17.56 -18.93
CA VAL A 203 -10.35 -18.15 -17.89
C VAL A 203 -10.32 -19.68 -18.01
N ALA A 204 -11.43 -20.33 -18.36
CA ALA A 204 -11.45 -21.77 -18.63
C ALA A 204 -10.52 -22.15 -19.78
N ASP A 205 -10.58 -21.44 -20.89
CA ASP A 205 -9.70 -21.66 -22.05
C ASP A 205 -8.23 -21.42 -21.69
N LYS A 206 -7.92 -20.32 -20.98
CA LYS A 206 -6.56 -19.97 -20.53
C LYS A 206 -5.94 -21.06 -19.66
N PHE A 207 -6.72 -21.64 -18.76
CA PHE A 207 -6.27 -22.69 -17.84
C PHE A 207 -6.48 -24.12 -18.39
N LYS A 208 -6.86 -24.26 -19.66
CA LYS A 208 -7.15 -25.55 -20.32
C LYS A 208 -8.11 -26.41 -19.50
N SER A 209 -9.19 -25.79 -19.02
CA SER A 209 -10.19 -26.37 -18.13
C SER A 209 -11.60 -26.06 -18.64
N THR A 210 -12.63 -26.50 -17.91
CA THR A 210 -14.03 -26.15 -18.22
C THR A 210 -14.60 -25.20 -17.17
N SER A 211 -15.55 -24.36 -17.57
CA SER A 211 -16.26 -23.43 -16.69
C SER A 211 -16.89 -24.13 -15.47
N GLN A 212 -17.42 -25.34 -15.65
CA GLN A 212 -17.95 -26.18 -14.57
C GLN A 212 -16.86 -26.66 -13.62
N THR A 213 -15.71 -27.09 -14.15
CA THR A 213 -14.57 -27.56 -13.34
C THR A 213 -13.99 -26.43 -12.50
N ILE A 214 -13.83 -25.24 -13.08
CA ILE A 214 -13.37 -24.04 -12.38
C ILE A 214 -14.34 -23.68 -11.25
N ASN A 215 -15.64 -23.57 -11.54
CA ASN A 215 -16.62 -23.23 -10.51
C ASN A 215 -16.65 -24.26 -9.39
N ARG A 216 -16.61 -25.56 -9.71
CA ARG A 216 -16.56 -26.62 -8.69
C ARG A 216 -15.30 -26.53 -7.83
N GLY A 217 -14.14 -26.30 -8.46
CA GLY A 217 -12.87 -26.15 -7.77
C GLY A 217 -12.84 -24.94 -6.83
N LEU A 218 -13.25 -23.77 -7.32
CA LEU A 218 -13.34 -22.54 -6.52
C LEU A 218 -14.37 -22.68 -5.39
N LYS A 219 -15.55 -23.26 -5.64
CA LYS A 219 -16.53 -23.51 -4.57
C LYS A 219 -15.98 -24.43 -3.48
N LYS A 220 -15.24 -25.48 -3.86
CA LYS A 220 -14.59 -26.38 -2.89
C LYS A 220 -13.48 -25.67 -2.09
N LEU A 221 -12.75 -24.78 -2.74
CA LEU A 221 -11.64 -24.04 -2.13
C LEU A 221 -12.14 -22.90 -1.23
N THR A 222 -12.94 -21.97 -1.76
CA THR A 222 -13.32 -20.70 -1.13
C THR A 222 -14.79 -20.62 -0.70
N GLY A 223 -15.62 -21.63 -1.04
CA GLY A 223 -17.07 -21.58 -0.85
C GLY A 223 -17.82 -20.78 -1.92
N LYS A 224 -17.13 -20.15 -2.87
CA LYS A 224 -17.68 -19.17 -3.81
C LYS A 224 -17.45 -19.58 -5.27
N THR A 225 -18.37 -19.19 -6.16
CA THR A 225 -18.23 -19.28 -7.62
C THR A 225 -17.12 -18.36 -8.13
N PHE A 226 -16.71 -18.55 -9.38
CA PHE A 226 -15.82 -17.63 -10.09
C PHE A 226 -16.28 -16.16 -9.99
N VAL A 227 -17.55 -15.91 -10.29
CA VAL A 227 -18.11 -14.56 -10.30
C VAL A 227 -18.07 -13.95 -8.90
N GLU A 228 -18.46 -14.71 -7.88
CA GLU A 228 -18.44 -14.24 -6.49
C GLU A 228 -17.02 -13.92 -6.01
N ASN A 229 -16.02 -14.76 -6.31
CA ASN A 229 -14.63 -14.46 -5.99
C ASN A 229 -14.14 -13.19 -6.72
N LEU A 230 -14.45 -13.02 -8.01
CA LEU A 230 -14.06 -11.83 -8.77
C LEU A 230 -14.70 -10.56 -8.17
N VAL A 231 -16.00 -10.60 -7.86
CA VAL A 231 -16.70 -9.48 -7.23
C VAL A 231 -16.04 -9.13 -5.89
N GLU A 232 -15.79 -10.13 -5.05
CA GLU A 232 -15.14 -9.94 -3.75
C GLU A 232 -13.78 -9.25 -3.89
N VAL A 233 -12.90 -9.74 -4.76
CA VAL A 233 -11.59 -9.12 -4.99
C VAL A 233 -11.73 -7.65 -5.41
N ARG A 234 -12.65 -7.35 -6.34
CA ARG A 234 -12.87 -5.97 -6.82
C ARG A 234 -13.40 -5.05 -5.73
N ILE A 235 -14.40 -5.50 -4.96
CA ILE A 235 -14.97 -4.72 -3.86
C ILE A 235 -13.96 -4.51 -2.73
N ASN A 236 -13.13 -5.52 -2.44
CA ASN A 236 -12.06 -5.42 -1.43
C ASN A 236 -11.02 -4.36 -1.81
N ASN A 237 -10.61 -4.33 -3.08
CA ASN A 237 -9.74 -3.28 -3.61
C ASN A 237 -10.43 -1.91 -3.58
N ALA A 238 -11.73 -1.84 -3.92
CA ALA A 238 -12.48 -0.59 -3.85
C ALA A 238 -12.58 -0.03 -2.42
N LEU A 239 -12.81 -0.87 -1.42
CA LEU A 239 -12.81 -0.49 0.00
C LEU A 239 -11.47 0.12 0.43
N ALA A 240 -10.36 -0.40 -0.12
CA ALA A 240 -9.03 0.14 0.12
C ALA A 240 -8.89 1.55 -0.48
N MET A 241 -9.41 1.76 -1.69
CA MET A 241 -9.36 3.04 -2.41
C MET A 241 -10.35 4.10 -1.88
N LEU A 242 -11.46 3.70 -1.28
CA LEU A 242 -12.49 4.64 -0.79
C LEU A 242 -12.03 5.53 0.39
N LYS A 243 -10.82 5.32 0.90
CA LYS A 243 -10.22 6.14 1.95
C LYS A 243 -9.62 7.43 1.41
N PHE A 244 -9.28 7.44 0.12
CA PHE A 244 -8.80 8.62 -0.58
C PHE A 244 -9.99 9.52 -0.87
N GLU A 245 -10.06 10.64 -0.13
CA GLU A 245 -11.10 11.64 -0.29
C GLU A 245 -11.02 12.31 -1.68
N GLU A 246 -9.83 12.32 -2.29
CA GLU A 246 -9.54 12.80 -3.63
C GLU A 246 -10.19 11.96 -4.72
N LEU A 247 -10.11 10.63 -4.62
CA LEU A 247 -10.60 9.74 -5.66
C LEU A 247 -12.09 9.86 -5.81
N ASP A 248 -12.61 9.86 -7.03
CA ASP A 248 -14.06 9.80 -7.24
C ASP A 248 -14.58 8.35 -7.20
N VAL A 249 -15.83 8.15 -6.80
CA VAL A 249 -16.49 6.82 -6.82
C VAL A 249 -16.55 6.26 -8.24
N ALA A 250 -16.77 7.10 -9.26
CA ALA A 250 -16.79 6.63 -10.64
C ALA A 250 -15.43 6.12 -11.10
N PHE A 251 -14.35 6.83 -10.72
CA PHE A 251 -12.98 6.37 -10.98
C PHE A 251 -12.69 5.06 -10.27
N ILE A 252 -13.06 4.92 -8.99
CA ILE A 252 -12.82 3.67 -8.24
C ILE A 252 -13.55 2.50 -8.91
N ALA A 253 -14.79 2.71 -9.35
CA ALA A 253 -15.56 1.68 -10.06
C ALA A 253 -14.86 1.23 -11.35
N ASP A 254 -14.43 2.19 -12.18
CA ASP A 254 -13.70 1.92 -13.42
C ASP A 254 -12.39 1.18 -13.14
N PHE A 255 -11.58 1.70 -12.21
CA PHE A 255 -10.27 1.16 -11.86
C PHE A 255 -10.32 -0.27 -11.34
N VAL A 256 -11.34 -0.63 -10.55
CA VAL A 256 -11.53 -2.00 -10.06
C VAL A 256 -12.25 -2.91 -11.07
N GLY A 257 -12.41 -2.47 -12.32
CA GLY A 257 -12.86 -3.32 -13.43
C GLY A 257 -14.37 -3.34 -13.66
N TYR A 258 -15.14 -2.34 -13.20
CA TYR A 258 -16.56 -2.22 -13.50
C TYR A 258 -16.82 -1.30 -14.68
N ARG A 259 -17.55 -1.81 -15.69
CA ARG A 259 -17.99 -1.02 -16.85
C ARG A 259 -19.05 0.05 -16.53
N SER A 260 -19.72 -0.06 -15.38
CA SER A 260 -20.75 0.89 -14.99
C SER A 260 -20.79 1.10 -13.47
N VAL A 261 -20.84 2.37 -13.07
CA VAL A 261 -20.97 2.80 -11.67
C VAL A 261 -22.25 2.24 -11.01
N PRO A 262 -23.41 2.14 -11.68
CA PRO A 262 -24.60 1.53 -11.08
C PRO A 262 -24.40 0.05 -10.70
N SER A 263 -23.73 -0.75 -11.55
CA SER A 263 -23.42 -2.15 -11.24
C SER A 263 -22.47 -2.26 -10.05
N PHE A 264 -21.43 -1.42 -10.03
CA PHE A 264 -20.51 -1.32 -8.90
C PHE A 264 -21.25 -0.99 -7.60
N ASN A 265 -22.05 0.07 -7.59
CA ASN A 265 -22.80 0.48 -6.40
C ASN A 265 -23.73 -0.62 -5.87
N LYS A 266 -24.42 -1.34 -6.77
CA LYS A 266 -25.30 -2.45 -6.40
C LYS A 266 -24.52 -3.57 -5.72
N GLN A 267 -23.42 -4.03 -6.33
CA GLN A 267 -22.61 -5.14 -5.80
C GLN A 267 -21.86 -4.74 -4.53
N PHE A 268 -21.32 -3.52 -4.49
CA PHE A 268 -20.67 -2.96 -3.32
C PHE A 268 -21.63 -2.91 -2.13
N LYS A 269 -22.86 -2.41 -2.33
CA LYS A 269 -23.88 -2.38 -1.27
C LYS A 269 -24.33 -3.77 -0.85
N ALA A 270 -24.50 -4.69 -1.80
CA ALA A 270 -24.86 -6.07 -1.48
C ALA A 270 -23.80 -6.77 -0.60
N MET A 271 -22.52 -6.51 -0.85
CA MET A 271 -21.41 -7.13 -0.13
C MET A 271 -21.08 -6.44 1.20
N THR A 272 -21.16 -5.10 1.26
CA THR A 272 -20.70 -4.33 2.42
C THR A 272 -21.83 -3.82 3.31
N GLY A 273 -23.08 -3.85 2.83
CA GLY A 273 -24.25 -3.25 3.49
C GLY A 273 -24.42 -1.74 3.24
N TYR A 274 -23.38 -1.05 2.75
CA TYR A 274 -23.37 0.40 2.55
C TYR A 274 -23.05 0.75 1.10
N SER A 275 -23.49 1.91 0.63
CA SER A 275 -23.00 2.46 -0.64
C SER A 275 -21.57 3.01 -0.51
N PRO A 276 -20.80 3.08 -1.61
CA PRO A 276 -19.47 3.68 -1.60
C PRO A 276 -19.44 5.11 -1.03
N THR A 277 -20.47 5.90 -1.33
CA THR A 277 -20.60 7.29 -0.87
C THR A 277 -20.88 7.37 0.64
N GLU A 278 -21.68 6.45 1.19
CA GLU A 278 -21.92 6.36 2.64
C GLU A 278 -20.61 6.01 3.38
N VAL A 279 -19.85 5.02 2.87
CA VAL A 279 -18.56 4.64 3.45
C VAL A 279 -17.58 5.82 3.46
N LYS A 280 -17.53 6.62 2.39
CA LYS A 280 -16.71 7.84 2.33
C LYS A 280 -17.11 8.89 3.36
N LYS A 281 -18.41 9.14 3.53
CA LYS A 281 -18.90 10.15 4.48
C LYS A 281 -18.59 9.80 5.92
N ILE A 282 -18.83 8.54 6.31
CA ILE A 282 -18.59 8.06 7.69
C ILE A 282 -17.17 8.37 8.14
N ARG A 283 -16.18 8.23 7.24
CA ARG A 283 -14.75 8.40 7.55
C ARG A 283 -14.28 9.85 7.67
N SER A 284 -14.92 10.80 6.98
CA SER A 284 -14.53 12.22 7.00
C SER A 284 -14.70 12.92 8.36
N THR A 285 -15.33 12.25 9.32
CA THR A 285 -15.77 12.83 10.61
C THR A 285 -14.72 12.74 11.74
N ASP A 286 -13.65 11.94 11.60
CA ASP A 286 -12.60 11.77 12.64
C ASP A 286 -11.46 12.81 12.51
N LYS A 287 -11.76 14.08 12.85
CA LYS A 287 -10.87 15.26 12.67
C LYS A 287 -10.04 15.68 13.91
N LYS A 288 -9.16 14.83 14.45
CA LYS A 288 -8.19 15.27 15.49
C LYS A 288 -6.76 14.75 15.27
N LEU A 289 -5.92 15.49 14.53
CA LEU A 289 -4.45 15.61 14.72
C LEU A 289 -3.85 16.60 13.70
N ASN A 290 -3.61 17.86 14.06
CA ASN A 290 -3.32 18.92 13.07
C ASN A 290 -1.84 19.15 12.72
N SER A 291 -0.86 18.54 13.40
CA SER A 291 0.56 18.72 13.04
C SER A 291 1.15 17.58 12.20
N PHE A 292 0.62 16.35 12.33
CA PHE A 292 1.01 15.21 11.49
C PHE A 292 0.28 15.18 10.14
N ARG A 293 -0.95 15.71 10.09
CA ARG A 293 -1.75 15.85 8.86
C ARG A 293 -1.06 16.63 7.76
N PHE A 294 -0.23 17.62 8.11
CA PHE A 294 0.47 18.39 7.08
C PHE A 294 1.49 17.54 6.32
N GLN A 295 2.02 16.43 6.85
CA GLN A 295 2.93 15.56 6.10
C GLN A 295 2.22 14.48 5.29
N ASN A 296 0.91 14.30 5.47
CA ASN A 296 0.15 13.17 4.91
C ASN A 296 -1.25 13.58 4.45
N SER A 297 -1.40 14.82 3.98
CA SER A 297 -2.64 15.34 3.43
C SER A 297 -2.49 15.59 1.93
N LEU A 298 -3.59 15.51 1.20
CA LEU A 298 -3.64 15.84 -0.22
C LEU A 298 -2.98 17.20 -0.58
N PRO A 299 -3.14 18.30 0.20
CA PRO A 299 -2.33 19.51 -0.02
C PRO A 299 -0.82 19.25 -0.02
N PHE A 300 -0.31 18.42 0.89
CA PHE A 300 1.11 18.08 0.96
C PHE A 300 1.55 17.12 -0.14
N GLU A 301 0.72 16.17 -0.53
CA GLU A 301 1.00 15.32 -1.70
C GLU A 301 1.04 16.16 -2.99
N ILE A 302 0.13 17.12 -3.14
CA ILE A 302 0.15 18.10 -4.24
C ILE A 302 1.44 18.93 -4.17
N TYR A 303 1.83 19.40 -2.99
CA TYR A 303 3.09 20.11 -2.80
C TYR A 303 4.31 19.23 -3.15
N ASN A 304 4.34 17.97 -2.73
CA ASN A 304 5.42 17.04 -3.03
C ASN A 304 5.50 16.71 -4.52
N TYR A 305 4.37 16.48 -5.17
CA TYR A 305 4.31 16.32 -6.62
C TYR A 305 4.90 17.54 -7.33
N ILE A 306 4.48 18.75 -6.93
CA ILE A 306 5.09 19.99 -7.44
C ILE A 306 6.59 20.01 -7.14
N HIS A 307 7.01 19.65 -5.93
CA HIS A 307 8.41 19.68 -5.50
C HIS A 307 9.29 18.65 -6.24
N GLN A 308 8.74 17.53 -6.68
CA GLN A 308 9.47 16.51 -7.44
C GLN A 308 9.50 16.83 -8.95
N HIS A 309 8.45 17.49 -9.46
CA HIS A 309 8.27 17.73 -10.89
C HIS A 309 8.34 19.21 -11.29
N TYR A 310 8.77 20.14 -10.42
CA TYR A 310 8.77 21.57 -10.71
C TYR A 310 9.63 21.93 -11.94
N SER A 311 10.66 21.14 -12.27
CA SER A 311 11.50 21.36 -13.45
C SER A 311 10.84 20.90 -14.76
N GLU A 312 9.75 20.15 -14.68
CA GLU A 312 9.01 19.63 -15.84
C GLU A 312 7.89 20.60 -16.29
N ALA A 313 7.29 20.30 -17.44
CA ALA A 313 6.13 21.01 -17.97
C ALA A 313 4.83 20.55 -17.29
N ILE A 314 4.72 20.77 -15.98
CA ILE A 314 3.51 20.45 -15.20
C ILE A 314 2.47 21.57 -15.29
N SER A 315 1.19 21.18 -15.21
CA SER A 315 0.02 22.05 -15.21
C SER A 315 -1.02 21.54 -14.22
N LEU A 316 -2.03 22.37 -13.95
CA LEU A 316 -3.18 21.96 -13.14
C LEU A 316 -3.88 20.72 -13.74
N GLN A 317 -3.96 20.62 -15.06
CA GLN A 317 -4.59 19.50 -15.75
C GLN A 317 -3.78 18.21 -15.60
N THR A 318 -2.45 18.29 -15.73
CA THR A 318 -1.59 17.11 -15.53
C THR A 318 -1.59 16.66 -14.06
N ALA A 319 -1.60 17.61 -13.12
CA ALA A 319 -1.73 17.31 -11.70
C ALA A 319 -3.09 16.68 -11.37
N ALA A 320 -4.19 17.25 -11.88
CA ALA A 320 -5.53 16.69 -11.71
C ALA A 320 -5.62 15.25 -12.23
N LYS A 321 -5.01 14.97 -13.38
CA LYS A 321 -4.89 13.61 -13.91
C LYS A 321 -4.04 12.71 -12.98
N TYR A 322 -2.91 13.20 -12.48
CA TYR A 322 -2.04 12.47 -11.57
C TYR A 322 -2.74 12.07 -10.26
N PHE A 323 -3.52 13.00 -9.69
CA PHE A 323 -4.27 12.79 -8.45
C PHE A 323 -5.68 12.21 -8.65
N TYR A 324 -6.04 11.84 -9.89
CA TYR A 324 -7.38 11.35 -10.27
C TYR A 324 -8.52 12.20 -9.70
N SER A 325 -8.33 13.52 -9.76
CA SER A 325 -9.21 14.54 -9.20
C SER A 325 -9.60 15.54 -10.28
N SER A 326 -10.57 16.41 -10.00
CA SER A 326 -10.91 17.50 -10.93
C SER A 326 -9.90 18.65 -10.80
N PRO A 327 -9.57 19.36 -11.92
CA PRO A 327 -8.72 20.55 -11.86
C PRO A 327 -9.21 21.58 -10.84
N THR A 328 -10.52 21.81 -10.78
CA THR A 328 -11.15 22.73 -9.82
C THR A 328 -10.89 22.34 -8.38
N LYS A 329 -10.99 21.05 -8.05
CA LYS A 329 -10.75 20.55 -6.68
C LYS A 329 -9.28 20.72 -6.30
N ILE A 330 -8.34 20.38 -7.19
CA ILE A 330 -6.90 20.59 -6.94
C ILE A 330 -6.59 22.06 -6.70
N ASP A 331 -7.09 22.96 -7.55
CA ASP A 331 -6.79 24.39 -7.41
C ASP A 331 -7.40 24.98 -6.12
N GLN A 332 -8.61 24.57 -5.75
CA GLN A 332 -9.23 24.96 -4.47
C GLN A 332 -8.40 24.50 -3.26
N ILE A 333 -7.88 23.27 -3.29
CA ILE A 333 -7.03 22.76 -2.20
C ILE A 333 -5.76 23.60 -2.07
N VAL A 334 -5.08 23.88 -3.18
CA VAL A 334 -3.84 24.65 -3.16
C VAL A 334 -4.08 26.10 -2.70
N LEU A 335 -5.17 26.72 -3.17
CA LEU A 335 -5.56 28.06 -2.74
C LEU A 335 -5.87 28.12 -1.25
N ASN A 336 -6.62 27.16 -0.72
CA ASN A 336 -7.00 27.15 0.69
C ASN A 336 -5.80 26.92 1.61
N GLU A 337 -4.88 26.02 1.24
CA GLU A 337 -3.76 25.65 2.10
C GLU A 337 -2.57 26.61 1.98
N PHE A 338 -2.20 26.97 0.75
CA PHE A 338 -0.98 27.74 0.48
C PHE A 338 -1.26 29.21 0.16
N SER A 339 -2.54 29.61 0.04
CA SER A 339 -2.94 30.96 -0.39
C SER A 339 -2.34 31.34 -1.75
N MET A 340 -2.10 30.35 -2.61
CA MET A 340 -1.47 30.50 -3.92
C MET A 340 -2.22 29.66 -4.95
N THR A 341 -2.23 30.08 -6.21
CA THR A 341 -2.70 29.20 -7.30
C THR A 341 -1.69 28.07 -7.52
N PHE A 342 -2.13 26.97 -8.15
CA PHE A 342 -1.23 25.85 -8.50
C PHE A 342 0.04 26.33 -9.23
N ASN A 343 -0.13 27.14 -10.28
CA ASN A 343 0.99 27.65 -11.07
C ASN A 343 1.91 28.58 -10.27
N ALA A 344 1.36 29.39 -9.36
CA ALA A 344 2.16 30.23 -8.48
C ALA A 344 3.01 29.39 -7.51
N LEU A 345 2.47 28.28 -7.01
CA LEU A 345 3.20 27.34 -6.14
C LEU A 345 4.32 26.59 -6.88
N VAL A 346 4.12 26.26 -8.17
CA VAL A 346 5.20 25.74 -9.04
C VAL A 346 6.31 26.78 -9.21
N GLU A 347 5.97 28.02 -9.57
CA GLU A 347 6.95 29.10 -9.72
C GLU A 347 7.69 29.39 -8.41
N TYR A 348 7.01 29.32 -7.26
CA TYR A 348 7.62 29.42 -5.94
C TYR A 348 8.72 28.38 -5.72
N ASN A 349 8.43 27.10 -5.98
CA ASN A 349 9.41 26.01 -5.86
C ASN A 349 10.60 26.20 -6.81
N ARG A 350 10.34 26.60 -8.07
CA ARG A 350 11.38 26.94 -9.05
C ARG A 350 12.32 28.03 -8.52
N MET A 351 11.78 29.08 -7.90
CA MET A 351 12.57 30.18 -7.35
C MET A 351 13.38 29.80 -6.12
N LEU A 352 12.85 28.95 -5.25
CA LEU A 352 13.59 28.40 -4.10
C LEU A 352 14.76 27.54 -4.56
N PHE A 353 14.55 26.64 -5.52
CA PHE A 353 15.61 25.79 -6.05
C PHE A 353 16.67 26.61 -6.81
N ALA A 354 16.25 27.58 -7.62
CA ALA A 354 17.16 28.51 -8.28
C ALA A 354 18.08 29.23 -7.29
N ARG A 355 17.53 29.70 -6.17
CA ARG A 355 18.30 30.32 -5.08
C ARG A 355 19.30 29.34 -4.48
N SER A 356 18.90 28.10 -4.22
CA SER A 356 19.79 27.08 -3.66
C SER A 356 20.97 26.81 -4.59
N LEU A 357 20.73 26.64 -5.90
CA LEU A 357 21.77 26.38 -6.89
C LEU A 357 22.71 27.57 -7.10
N LEU A 358 22.20 28.80 -7.06
CA LEU A 358 23.03 30.01 -7.13
C LEU A 358 24.01 30.10 -5.95
N LEU A 359 23.60 29.58 -4.78
CA LEU A 359 24.36 29.58 -3.53
C LEU A 359 25.34 28.40 -3.42
N SER A 360 24.95 27.23 -3.89
CA SER A 360 25.68 25.97 -3.68
C SER A 360 26.53 25.54 -4.87
N SER A 361 26.34 26.13 -6.06
CA SER A 361 26.98 25.68 -7.29
C SER A 361 27.72 26.77 -8.07
N SER A 362 28.74 26.34 -8.84
CA SER A 362 29.48 27.15 -9.82
C SER A 362 28.83 27.17 -11.21
N ARG A 363 27.63 26.57 -11.36
CA ARG A 363 26.91 26.48 -12.65
C ARG A 363 26.62 27.85 -13.26
N LYS A 364 26.54 27.89 -14.60
CA LYS A 364 26.14 29.08 -15.34
C LYS A 364 24.66 29.38 -15.10
N ILE A 365 24.27 30.65 -15.18
CA ILE A 365 22.86 31.07 -14.96
C ILE A 365 21.91 30.39 -15.96
N SER A 366 22.36 30.13 -17.19
CA SER A 366 21.59 29.38 -18.19
C SER A 366 21.30 27.94 -17.75
N GLU A 367 22.29 27.24 -17.20
CA GLU A 367 22.15 25.85 -16.70
C GLU A 367 21.25 25.80 -15.46
N ILE A 368 21.31 26.84 -14.62
CA ILE A 368 20.40 26.97 -13.47
C ILE A 368 18.97 27.21 -13.93
N ALA A 369 18.76 28.07 -14.94
CA ALA A 369 17.44 28.33 -15.51
C ALA A 369 16.82 27.05 -16.07
N GLU A 370 17.59 26.28 -16.83
CA GLU A 370 17.18 24.98 -17.37
C GLU A 370 16.84 23.97 -16.26
N ALA A 371 17.70 23.84 -15.24
CA ALA A 371 17.45 22.96 -14.09
C ALA A 371 16.19 23.36 -13.27
N CYS A 372 15.75 24.62 -13.37
CA CYS A 372 14.52 25.10 -12.77
C CYS A 372 13.30 25.01 -13.71
N GLY A 373 13.43 24.37 -14.87
CA GLY A 373 12.33 24.16 -15.82
C GLY A 373 12.03 25.34 -16.75
N TYR A 374 12.94 26.30 -16.88
CA TYR A 374 12.77 27.41 -17.81
C TYR A 374 13.42 27.12 -19.17
N GLN A 375 12.62 27.16 -20.23
CA GLN A 375 13.11 27.09 -21.61
C GLN A 375 13.81 28.38 -22.08
N SER A 376 13.58 29.49 -21.38
CA SER A 376 14.10 30.81 -21.75
C SER A 376 14.75 31.48 -20.55
N ILE A 377 16.04 31.79 -20.70
CA ILE A 377 16.79 32.56 -19.70
C ILE A 377 16.19 33.96 -19.48
N ARG A 378 15.55 34.54 -20.51
CA ARG A 378 14.87 35.83 -20.40
C ARG A 378 13.68 35.74 -19.45
N THR A 379 12.85 34.71 -19.59
CA THR A 379 11.71 34.44 -18.70
C THR A 379 12.18 34.16 -17.28
N PHE A 380 13.21 33.32 -17.12
CA PHE A 380 13.82 33.04 -15.80
C PHE A 380 14.31 34.31 -15.11
N ASN A 381 15.11 35.14 -15.80
CA ASN A 381 15.66 36.36 -15.23
C ASN A 381 14.57 37.34 -14.80
N ARG A 382 13.49 37.46 -15.59
CA ARG A 382 12.33 38.31 -15.26
C ARG A 382 11.63 37.81 -14.00
N ASN A 383 11.31 36.52 -13.93
CA ASN A 383 10.60 35.94 -12.80
C ASN A 383 11.46 35.97 -11.53
N PHE A 384 12.76 35.69 -11.64
CA PHE A 384 13.70 35.76 -10.51
C PHE A 384 13.85 37.19 -9.97
N LEU A 385 13.95 38.18 -10.87
CA LEU A 385 13.97 39.59 -10.48
C LEU A 385 12.68 40.00 -9.76
N ALA A 386 11.52 39.58 -10.26
CA ALA A 386 10.24 39.86 -9.63
C ALA A 386 10.13 39.23 -8.23
N PHE A 387 10.67 38.01 -8.06
CA PHE A 387 10.56 37.26 -6.81
C PHE A 387 11.56 37.71 -5.73
N TRP A 388 12.81 37.98 -6.10
CA TRP A 388 13.91 38.27 -5.16
C TRP A 388 14.41 39.72 -5.19
N GLY A 389 13.81 40.58 -6.02
CA GLY A 389 14.17 42.00 -6.18
C GLY A 389 15.53 42.26 -6.84
N ASN A 390 16.26 41.22 -7.24
CA ASN A 390 17.55 41.33 -7.92
C ASN A 390 17.66 40.28 -9.03
N THR A 391 18.44 40.58 -10.08
CA THR A 391 18.75 39.59 -11.11
C THR A 391 19.61 38.46 -10.52
N PRO A 392 19.56 37.23 -11.08
CA PRO A 392 20.34 36.09 -10.57
C PRO A 392 21.84 36.39 -10.40
N ARG A 393 22.43 37.12 -11.37
CA ARG A 393 23.84 37.54 -11.33
C ARG A 393 24.12 38.47 -10.14
N LYS A 394 23.35 39.54 -10.02
CA LYS A 394 23.50 40.52 -8.93
C LYS A 394 23.27 39.87 -7.56
N TYR A 395 22.29 38.96 -7.49
CA TYR A 395 21.97 38.20 -6.28
C TYR A 395 23.17 37.31 -5.84
N LYS A 396 23.79 36.59 -6.78
CA LYS A 396 25.00 35.78 -6.52
C LYS A 396 26.19 36.65 -6.06
N GLU A 397 26.41 37.80 -6.70
CA GLU A 397 27.48 38.75 -6.34
C GLU A 397 27.30 39.33 -4.92
N LEU A 398 26.08 39.71 -4.54
CA LEU A 398 25.76 40.23 -3.21
C LEU A 398 26.01 39.20 -2.09
N LEU A 399 25.71 37.93 -2.35
CA LEU A 399 25.88 36.85 -1.37
C LEU A 399 27.33 36.42 -1.19
N MET A 400 28.12 36.43 -2.27
CA MET A 400 29.57 36.22 -2.22
C MET A 400 30.30 37.31 -1.41
N LYS A 401 29.80 38.55 -1.45
CA LYS A 401 30.32 39.65 -0.62
C LYS A 401 30.01 39.44 0.86
N LYS A 402 28.80 38.98 1.22
CA LYS A 402 28.44 38.69 2.62
C LYS A 402 29.27 37.55 3.24
N LYS A 403 29.60 36.49 2.50
CA LYS A 403 30.46 35.38 2.97
C LYS A 403 31.94 35.74 3.17
N LYS A 404 32.39 36.91 2.71
CA LYS A 404 33.77 37.40 2.92
C LYS A 404 33.88 38.37 4.12
N LEU A 405 32.74 38.76 4.71
CA LEU A 405 32.64 39.78 5.76
C LEU A 405 32.20 39.20 7.12
N GLY A 406 31.93 37.89 7.19
CA GLY A 406 31.72 37.13 8.40
C GLY A 406 32.39 35.78 8.24
#